data_AF-A0AAU4BTD8-F1
#
_entry.id   AF-A0AAU4BTD8-F1
#
_cell.length_a   1.000
_cell.length_b   1.000
_cell.length_c   1.000
_cell.angle_alpha   90.00
_cell.angle_beta   90.00
_cell.angle_gamma   90.00
#
_symmetry.space_group_name_H-M   'P 1'
#
loop_
_entity.id
_entity.type
_entity.pdbx_description
1 polymer ?
#
loop_
_entity_poly.entity_id
_entity_poly.type
_entity_poly.pdbx_seq_one_letter_code
_entity_poly.pdbx_strand_id
1 'polypeptide(L)'
;MRIWVDGESVTGVAGQTIAGVLLASGRRTWRTGPSGAPRGVFCGIGVCFDCLVTVNGVRDVRACRRRARDGDTVNAQSRAPEDAP
;
A
#
# COMPACT_ATOMS: atom_id res chain seq x y z
N MET A 1 -1.13 -16.89 -0.74
CA MET A 1 -0.26 -16.21 0.24
C MET A 1 -1.10 -15.26 1.07
N ARG A 2 -0.71 -15.00 2.31
CA ARG A 2 -1.39 -14.08 3.22
C ARG A 2 -0.45 -12.94 3.57
N ILE A 3 -0.94 -11.71 3.54
CA ILE A 3 -0.25 -10.51 4.02
C ILE A 3 -1.11 -9.82 5.07
N TRP A 4 -0.52 -8.95 5.86
CA TRP A 4 -1.22 -8.14 6.86
C TRP A 4 -1.29 -6.71 6.36
N VAL A 5 -2.48 -6.14 6.26
CA VAL A 5 -2.73 -4.78 5.78
C VAL A 5 -3.42 -4.01 6.89
N ASP A 6 -2.74 -3.02 7.46
CA ASP A 6 -3.25 -2.23 8.59
C ASP A 6 -3.75 -3.13 9.76
N GLY A 7 -3.05 -4.26 9.99
CA GLY A 7 -3.42 -5.26 10.99
C GLY A 7 -4.44 -6.32 10.55
N GLU A 8 -5.08 -6.17 9.40
CA GLU A 8 -6.04 -7.13 8.86
C GLU A 8 -5.38 -8.12 7.90
N SER A 9 -5.68 -9.41 8.03
CA SER A 9 -5.13 -10.41 7.10
C SER A 9 -5.84 -10.39 5.75
N VAL A 10 -5.10 -10.24 4.66
CA VAL A 10 -5.60 -10.27 3.28
C VAL A 10 -4.97 -11.43 2.53
N THR A 11 -5.79 -12.16 1.77
CA THR A 11 -5.31 -13.27 0.92
C THR A 11 -4.96 -12.76 -0.47
N GLY A 12 -3.76 -13.11 -0.94
CA GLY A 12 -3.28 -12.82 -2.29
C GLY A 12 -2.82 -14.07 -3.03
N VAL A 13 -2.67 -13.93 -4.34
CA VAL A 13 -2.13 -14.96 -5.24
C VAL A 13 -0.63 -14.73 -5.44
N ALA A 14 0.16 -15.80 -5.35
CA ALA A 14 1.60 -15.72 -5.53
C ALA A 14 1.97 -15.01 -6.86
N GLY A 15 2.98 -14.15 -6.81
CA GLY A 15 3.40 -13.34 -7.96
C GLY A 15 2.65 -12.02 -8.12
N GLN A 16 1.56 -11.75 -7.40
CA GLN A 16 0.94 -10.42 -7.39
C GLN A 16 1.87 -9.35 -6.80
N THR A 17 1.69 -8.11 -7.21
CA THR A 17 2.22 -6.94 -6.49
C THR A 17 1.36 -6.66 -5.26
N ILE A 18 1.89 -5.92 -4.28
CA ILE A 18 1.11 -5.49 -3.12
C ILE A 18 -0.15 -4.74 -3.57
N ALA A 19 -0.03 -3.83 -4.54
CA ALA A 19 -1.20 -3.14 -5.10
C ALA A 19 -2.20 -4.11 -5.73
N GLY A 20 -1.74 -5.16 -6.40
CA GLY A 20 -2.61 -6.20 -6.96
C GLY A 20 -3.39 -6.95 -5.89
N VAL A 21 -2.76 -7.27 -4.76
CA VAL A 21 -3.44 -7.90 -3.62
C VAL A 21 -4.48 -6.96 -3.01
N LEU A 22 -4.13 -5.68 -2.78
CA LEU A 22 -5.06 -4.68 -2.23
C LEU A 22 -6.27 -4.45 -3.15
N LEU A 23 -6.05 -4.38 -4.46
CA LEU A 23 -7.15 -4.24 -5.43
C LEU A 23 -8.06 -5.48 -5.43
N ALA A 24 -7.48 -6.68 -5.40
CA ALA A 24 -8.23 -7.93 -5.37
C ALA A 24 -9.05 -8.08 -4.07
N SER A 25 -8.62 -7.45 -2.97
CA SER A 25 -9.37 -7.40 -1.71
C SER A 25 -10.39 -6.26 -1.66
N GLY A 26 -10.65 -5.57 -2.78
CA GLY A 26 -11.61 -4.46 -2.85
C GLY A 26 -11.08 -3.12 -2.36
N ARG A 27 -9.83 -3.04 -1.88
CA ARG A 27 -9.23 -1.82 -1.34
C ARG A 27 -8.60 -0.97 -2.46
N ARG A 28 -9.36 0.01 -2.94
CA ARG A 28 -8.94 0.93 -4.02
C ARG A 28 -8.09 2.10 -3.53
N THR A 29 -8.23 2.46 -2.26
CA THR A 29 -7.56 3.60 -1.63
C THR A 29 -6.99 3.15 -0.27
N TRP A 30 -5.82 3.65 0.09
CA TRP A 30 -5.14 3.27 1.34
C TRP A 30 -4.26 4.38 1.92
N ARG A 31 -4.19 5.55 1.29
CA ARG A 31 -3.56 6.71 1.92
C ARG A 31 -4.32 7.98 1.55
N THR A 32 -4.01 9.06 2.25
CA THR A 32 -4.54 10.39 1.94
C THR A 32 -3.41 11.26 1.38
N GLY A 33 -3.68 11.94 0.28
CA GLY A 33 -2.76 12.91 -0.31
C GLY A 33 -2.75 14.24 0.46
N PRO A 34 -1.81 15.16 0.14
CA PRO A 34 -1.71 16.45 0.83
C PRO A 34 -2.98 17.30 0.78
N SER A 35 -3.78 17.15 -0.28
CA SER A 35 -5.06 17.86 -0.45
C SER A 35 -6.25 17.18 0.24
N GLY A 36 -6.03 16.16 1.07
CA GLY A 36 -7.10 15.35 1.66
C GLY A 36 -7.72 14.32 0.71
N ALA A 37 -7.33 14.30 -0.57
CA ALA A 37 -7.87 13.35 -1.53
C ALA A 37 -7.37 11.93 -1.25
N PRO A 38 -8.23 10.90 -1.35
CA PRO A 38 -7.81 9.52 -1.19
C PRO A 38 -6.89 9.09 -2.34
N ARG A 39 -5.90 8.26 -2.02
CA ARG A 39 -4.89 7.79 -2.96
C ARG A 39 -4.73 6.28 -2.84
N GLY A 40 -4.37 5.68 -3.98
CA GLY A 40 -4.12 4.26 -4.15
C GLY A 40 -3.32 4.06 -5.43
N VAL A 41 -3.50 2.92 -6.11
CA VAL A 41 -2.83 2.70 -7.39
C VAL A 41 -3.54 3.48 -8.50
N PHE A 42 -2.75 4.25 -9.26
CA PHE A 42 -3.23 5.00 -10.42
C PHE A 42 -2.48 4.56 -11.68
N CYS A 43 -1.18 4.87 -11.80
CA CYS A 43 -0.41 4.55 -13.01
C CYS A 43 -0.04 3.06 -13.16
N GLY A 44 -0.01 2.29 -12.06
CA GLY A 44 0.43 0.89 -12.07
C GLY A 44 1.92 0.64 -12.39
N ILE A 45 2.64 1.63 -12.93
CA ILE A 45 4.01 1.51 -13.43
C ILE A 45 5.07 2.15 -12.53
N GLY A 46 4.66 2.85 -11.47
CA GLY A 46 5.55 3.40 -10.44
C GLY A 46 5.96 4.86 -10.60
N VAL A 47 5.42 5.59 -11.59
CA VAL A 47 5.80 6.99 -11.86
C VAL A 47 5.03 8.03 -11.03
N CYS A 48 3.80 7.74 -10.61
CA CYS A 48 2.94 8.74 -9.95
C CYS A 48 3.12 8.87 -8.44
N PHE A 49 3.78 7.89 -7.79
CA PHE A 49 3.93 7.84 -6.33
C PHE A 49 2.61 7.85 -5.52
N ASP A 50 1.47 7.52 -6.15
CA ASP A 50 0.20 7.48 -5.42
C ASP A 50 -0.02 6.20 -4.62
N CYS A 51 0.68 5.13 -4.97
CA CYS A 51 0.55 3.82 -4.34
C CYS A 51 1.53 3.58 -3.18
N LEU A 52 2.01 4.61 -2.50
CA LEU A 52 3.00 4.45 -1.43
C LEU A 52 2.40 3.74 -0.21
N VAL A 53 3.20 2.86 0.39
CA VAL A 53 2.92 2.10 1.61
C VAL A 53 4.22 1.90 2.39
N THR A 54 4.10 1.55 3.66
CA THR A 54 5.19 0.99 4.46
C THR A 54 5.13 -0.53 4.38
N VAL A 55 6.24 -1.20 4.10
CA VAL A 55 6.30 -2.68 4.03
C VAL A 55 7.42 -3.18 4.94
N ASN A 56 7.08 -3.98 5.95
CA ASN A 56 8.03 -4.54 6.92
C ASN A 56 8.95 -3.47 7.52
N GLY A 57 8.39 -2.31 7.87
CA GLY A 57 9.11 -1.16 8.42
C GLY A 57 9.79 -0.24 7.37
N VAL A 58 9.85 -0.63 6.10
CA VAL A 58 10.42 0.20 5.03
C VAL A 58 9.35 1.12 4.45
N ARG A 59 9.53 2.44 4.61
CA ARG A 59 8.60 3.47 4.11
C ARG A 59 8.77 3.73 2.60
N ASP A 60 7.85 4.49 2.02
CA ASP A 60 7.88 4.96 0.62
C ASP A 60 8.00 3.83 -0.43
N VAL A 61 7.49 2.64 -0.10
CA VAL A 61 7.47 1.52 -1.03
C VAL A 61 6.34 1.70 -2.03
N ARG A 62 6.67 1.67 -3.32
CA ARG A 62 5.66 1.67 -4.40
C ARG A 62 4.96 0.31 -4.44
N ALA A 63 3.74 0.23 -3.90
CA ALA A 63 2.96 -1.01 -3.86
C ALA A 63 2.73 -1.62 -5.25
N CYS A 64 2.67 -0.79 -6.31
CA CYS A 64 2.54 -1.28 -7.69
C CYS A 64 3.80 -1.95 -8.26
N ARG A 65 4.96 -1.79 -7.62
CA ARG A 65 6.23 -2.37 -8.08
C ARG A 65 6.75 -3.49 -7.18
N ARG A 66 6.45 -3.45 -5.88
CA ARG A 66 6.85 -4.52 -4.93
C ARG A 66 5.90 -5.70 -5.08
N ARG A 67 6.43 -6.86 -5.51
CA ARG A 67 5.77 -8.17 -5.41
C ARG A 67 5.37 -8.40 -3.96
N ALA A 68 4.20 -8.93 -3.64
CA ALA A 68 3.87 -9.34 -2.28
C ALA A 68 4.54 -10.69 -1.97
N ARG A 69 4.94 -10.87 -0.71
CA ARG A 69 5.47 -12.12 -0.17
C ARG A 69 4.60 -12.55 1.00
N ASP A 70 4.51 -13.86 1.21
CA ASP A 70 3.78 -14.42 2.35
C ASP A 70 4.34 -13.83 3.66
N GLY A 71 3.44 -13.39 4.54
CA GLY A 71 3.78 -12.75 5.81
C GLY A 71 4.18 -11.28 5.73
N ASP A 72 4.22 -10.63 4.55
CA ASP A 72 4.50 -9.18 4.47
C ASP A 72 3.47 -8.41 5.35
N THR A 73 3.97 -7.47 6.16
CA THR A 73 3.17 -6.48 6.89
C THR A 73 3.21 -5.17 6.12
N VAL A 74 2.04 -4.71 5.69
CA VAL A 74 1.82 -3.53 4.87
C VAL A 74 0.97 -2.53 5.65
N ASN A 75 1.43 -1.29 5.75
CA ASN A 75 0.67 -0.23 6.40
C ASN A 75 0.47 0.93 5.44
N ALA A 76 -0.74 1.50 5.49
CA ALA A 76 -1.06 2.80 4.93
C ALA A 76 -0.05 3.86 5.39
N GLN A 77 0.43 4.68 4.47
CA GLN A 77 1.32 5.79 4.80
C GLN A 77 0.54 7.10 4.80
N SER A 78 0.36 7.72 5.95
CA SER A 78 -0.03 9.12 6.02
C SER A 78 1.21 10.00 5.99
N ARG A 79 1.14 11.11 5.25
CA ARG A 79 1.96 12.31 5.53
C ARG A 79 1.14 13.23 6.43
N ALA A 80 0.71 12.75 7.59
CA ALA A 80 0.51 13.70 8.67
C ALA A 80 1.91 14.11 9.12
N PRO A 81 2.19 15.39 9.41
CA PRO A 81 3.41 15.71 10.13
C PRO A 81 3.42 14.84 11.40
N GLU A 82 4.53 14.15 11.68
CA GLU A 82 4.69 13.42 12.96
C GLU A 82 4.59 14.39 14.17
N ASP A 83 4.56 15.71 13.91
CA ASP A 83 4.42 16.81 14.88
C ASP A 83 3.41 17.90 14.42
N ALA A 84 2.16 17.54 14.12
CA ALA A 84 1.09 18.57 14.05
C ALA A 84 0.67 18.93 15.50
N PRO A 85 0.68 20.22 15.89
CA PRO A 85 0.43 20.66 17.27
C PRO A 85 -0.98 20.31 17.77
#